data_AF-A0A2G6N4S6-F1
#
_entry.id   AF-A0A2G6N4S6-F1
#
_cell.length_a   1.000
_cell.length_b   1.000
_cell.length_c   1.000
_cell.angle_alpha   90.00
_cell.angle_beta   90.00
_cell.angle_gamma   90.00
#
_symmetry.space_group_name_H-M   'P 1'
#
loop_
_entity.id
_entity.type
_entity.pdbx_description
1 polymer ?
#
loop_
_entity_poly.entity_id
_entity_poly.type
_entity_poly.pdbx_seq_one_letter_code
_entity_poly.pdbx_strand_id
1 'polypeptide(L)'
;MNQAPSDACDEMRLNRYLDDDLNPEERQYMAEHLQKCRHCRHCRETLESFSKRARSRIEMAGRRVDFTALEKRVLTEVLQSRHRNNGLSRFMARLKYVVPATVAAGLLIFFVYSQYWMRPEPVPSAIINSFTGSMSSVMIFETPETHQTVLWYNEAPDVENDQDAV
;
A
#
# COMPACT_ATOMS: atom_id res chain seq x y z
N MET A 1 4.26 56.62 12.21
CA MET A 1 3.81 56.23 10.85
C MET A 1 4.79 56.86 9.87
N ASN A 2 5.75 56.10 9.31
CA ASN A 2 6.59 56.52 8.18
C ASN A 2 7.46 55.34 7.75
N GLN A 3 7.05 54.64 6.69
CA GLN A 3 7.91 53.86 5.80
C GLN A 3 7.08 53.54 4.54
N ALA A 4 7.33 54.30 3.46
CA ALA A 4 6.81 54.03 2.14
C ALA A 4 7.84 53.20 1.37
N PRO A 5 7.55 51.96 0.93
CA PRO A 5 8.36 51.26 -0.04
C PRO A 5 7.77 51.49 -1.43
N SER A 6 8.10 52.60 -2.10
CA SER A 6 7.48 52.96 -3.38
C SER A 6 8.42 52.94 -4.60
N ASP A 7 9.42 52.04 -4.64
CA ASP A 7 10.31 51.94 -5.82
C ASP A 7 10.82 50.53 -6.15
N ALA A 8 10.36 49.50 -5.45
CA ALA A 8 10.75 48.13 -5.80
C ALA A 8 9.94 47.67 -7.02
N CYS A 9 10.63 47.36 -8.12
CA CYS A 9 10.03 46.69 -9.27
C CYS A 9 9.49 45.33 -8.83
N ASP A 10 8.18 45.16 -8.83
CA ASP A 10 7.51 43.91 -8.48
C ASP A 10 7.20 43.11 -9.76
N GLU A 11 8.01 42.10 -10.04
CA GLU A 11 7.86 41.23 -11.21
C GLU A 11 6.52 40.47 -11.19
N MET A 12 6.02 40.09 -10.01
CA MET A 12 4.76 39.35 -9.89
C MET A 12 3.58 40.22 -10.32
N ARG A 13 3.56 41.49 -9.90
CA ARG A 13 2.55 42.45 -10.37
C ARG A 13 2.67 42.74 -11.86
N LEU A 14 3.89 42.80 -12.40
CA LEU A 14 4.10 42.98 -13.84
C LEU A 14 3.51 41.82 -14.64
N ASN A 15 3.73 40.57 -14.21
CA ASN A 15 3.15 39.39 -14.86
C ASN A 15 1.62 39.40 -14.82
N ARG A 16 1.02 39.67 -13.64
CA ARG A 16 -0.44 39.80 -13.51
C ARG A 16 -1.01 40.93 -14.38
N TYR A 17 -0.29 42.05 -14.52
CA TYR A 17 -0.69 43.13 -15.43
C TYR A 17 -0.69 42.69 -16.89
N LEU A 18 0.26 41.86 -17.32
CA LEU A 18 0.33 41.32 -18.69
C LEU A 18 -0.78 40.32 -18.99
N ASP A 19 -1.21 39.56 -17.98
CA ASP A 19 -2.29 38.57 -18.07
C ASP A 19 -3.70 39.18 -17.88
N ASP A 20 -3.78 40.49 -17.69
CA ASP A 20 -5.02 41.24 -17.39
C ASP A 20 -5.73 40.81 -16.08
N ASP A 21 -4.94 40.33 -15.10
CA ASP A 21 -5.40 39.76 -13.83
C ASP A 21 -5.25 40.73 -12.64
N LEU A 22 -5.17 42.04 -12.92
CA LEU A 22 -5.14 43.07 -11.88
C LEU A 22 -6.50 43.74 -11.72
N ASN A 23 -6.81 44.14 -10.49
CA ASN A 23 -7.98 44.98 -10.25
C ASN A 23 -7.77 46.40 -10.85
N PRO A 24 -8.82 47.21 -11.04
CA PRO A 24 -8.70 48.52 -11.70
C PRO A 24 -7.71 49.49 -11.03
N GLU A 25 -7.63 49.48 -9.69
CA GLU A 25 -6.74 50.35 -8.92
C GLU A 25 -5.26 49.94 -9.09
N GLU A 26 -4.96 48.65 -8.97
CA GLU A 26 -3.64 48.06 -9.20
C GLU A 26 -3.19 48.27 -10.65
N ARG A 27 -4.12 48.16 -11.60
CA ARG A 27 -3.86 48.40 -13.02
C ARG A 27 -3.47 49.84 -13.28
N GLN A 28 -4.17 50.81 -12.67
CA GLN A 28 -3.82 52.22 -12.78
C GLN A 28 -2.45 52.49 -12.16
N TYR A 29 -2.19 51.97 -10.95
CA TYR A 29 -0.89 52.08 -10.31
C TYR A 29 0.25 51.52 -11.19
N MET A 30 0.05 50.33 -11.77
CA MET A 30 1.05 49.72 -12.64
C MET A 30 1.24 50.51 -13.94
N ALA A 31 0.16 51.06 -14.51
CA ALA A 31 0.26 51.93 -15.68
C ALA A 31 1.10 53.19 -15.38
N GLU A 32 0.87 53.83 -14.23
CA GLU A 32 1.68 54.96 -13.76
C GLU A 32 3.14 54.56 -13.49
N HIS A 33 3.37 53.38 -12.88
CA HIS A 33 4.70 52.84 -12.66
C HIS A 33 5.45 52.61 -13.98
N LEU A 34 4.80 52.01 -14.99
CA LEU A 34 5.39 51.76 -16.32
C LEU A 34 5.75 53.04 -17.07
N GLN A 35 5.07 54.16 -16.79
CA GLN A 35 5.43 55.47 -17.34
C GLN A 35 6.75 56.02 -16.75
N LYS A 36 7.08 55.66 -15.51
CA LYS A 36 8.26 56.17 -14.79
C LYS A 36 9.44 55.18 -14.82
N CYS A 37 9.17 53.89 -14.75
CA CYS A 37 10.19 52.84 -14.64
C CYS A 37 10.61 52.29 -16.02
N ARG A 38 11.86 52.55 -16.40
CA ARG A 38 12.45 52.01 -17.65
C ARG A 38 12.64 50.50 -17.62
N HIS A 39 12.99 49.94 -16.46
CA HIS A 39 13.23 48.51 -16.30
C HIS A 39 11.96 47.68 -16.56
N CYS A 40 10.87 47.99 -15.86
CA CYS A 40 9.59 47.31 -16.06
C CYS A 40 9.04 47.47 -17.48
N ARG A 41 9.27 48.62 -18.12
CA ARG A 41 8.90 48.83 -19.53
C ARG A 41 9.67 47.89 -20.46
N HIS A 42 10.97 47.78 -20.27
CA HIS A 42 11.81 46.87 -21.06
C HIS A 42 11.43 45.40 -20.85
N CYS A 43 11.16 44.99 -19.60
CA CYS A 43 10.68 43.65 -19.28
C CYS A 43 9.35 43.35 -19.99
N ARG A 44 8.39 44.27 -19.93
CA ARG A 44 7.12 44.15 -20.67
C ARG A 44 7.34 44.02 -22.17
N GLU A 45 8.14 44.89 -22.79
CA GLU A 45 8.40 44.85 -24.23
C GLU A 45 9.05 43.52 -24.65
N THR A 46 9.97 43.02 -23.83
CA THR A 46 10.63 41.74 -24.05
C THR A 46 9.62 40.58 -24.03
N LEU A 47 8.78 40.52 -22.99
CA LEU A 47 7.74 39.50 -22.83
C LEU A 47 6.68 39.60 -23.94
N GLU A 48 6.27 40.81 -24.33
CA GLU A 48 5.33 41.04 -25.42
C GLU A 48 5.92 40.62 -26.77
N SER A 49 7.20 40.88 -27.02
CA SER A 49 7.89 40.42 -28.23
C SER A 49 8.01 38.89 -28.28
N PHE A 50 8.21 38.25 -27.13
CA PHE A 50 8.29 36.81 -27.01
C PHE A 50 6.92 36.17 -27.27
N SER A 51 5.86 36.67 -26.63
CA SER A 51 4.51 36.15 -26.80
C SER A 51 4.01 36.30 -28.24
N LYS A 52 4.29 37.42 -28.90
CA LYS A 52 3.99 37.61 -30.33
C LYS A 52 4.72 36.59 -31.21
N ARG A 53 6.01 36.35 -30.97
CA ARG A 53 6.80 35.35 -31.72
C ARG A 53 6.30 33.94 -31.47
N ALA A 54 5.96 33.60 -30.23
CA ALA A 54 5.43 32.30 -29.86
C ALA A 54 4.07 32.05 -30.53
N ARG A 55 3.13 33.00 -30.44
CA ARG A 55 1.82 32.93 -31.10
C ARG A 55 1.95 32.80 -32.60
N SER A 56 2.80 33.59 -33.24
CA SER A 56 3.04 33.49 -34.68
C SER A 56 3.53 32.09 -35.09
N ARG A 57 4.44 31.48 -34.32
CA ARG A 57 4.89 30.10 -34.58
C ARG A 57 3.78 29.08 -34.35
N ILE A 58 3.00 29.23 -33.29
CA ILE A 58 1.85 28.35 -33.00
C ILE A 58 0.81 28.44 -34.11
N GLU A 59 0.47 29.64 -34.58
CA GLU A 59 -0.47 29.84 -35.68
C GLU A 59 0.06 29.24 -37.00
N MET A 60 1.33 29.45 -37.31
CA MET A 60 1.95 28.84 -38.50
C MET A 60 1.96 27.31 -38.42
N ALA A 61 2.23 26.74 -37.25
CA ALA A 61 2.15 25.31 -37.02
C ALA A 61 0.69 24.82 -37.11
N GLY A 62 -0.24 25.56 -36.53
CA GLY A 62 -1.68 25.28 -36.57
C GLY A 62 -2.23 25.25 -38.00
N ARG A 63 -1.79 26.14 -38.88
CA ARG A 63 -2.16 26.10 -40.31
C ARG A 63 -1.73 24.82 -41.03
N ARG A 64 -0.73 24.11 -40.52
CA ARG A 64 -0.28 22.82 -41.07
C ARG A 64 -1.03 21.62 -40.49
N VAL A 65 -1.77 21.82 -39.39
CA VAL A 65 -2.54 20.77 -38.73
C VAL A 65 -3.95 20.78 -39.29
N ASP A 66 -4.37 19.65 -39.84
CA ASP A 66 -5.77 19.42 -40.17
C ASP A 66 -6.55 19.09 -38.88
N PHE A 67 -7.11 20.13 -38.27
CA PHE A 67 -7.91 20.00 -37.06
C PHE A 67 -9.15 19.13 -37.27
N THR A 68 -9.71 19.08 -38.47
CA THR A 68 -10.87 18.24 -38.79
C THR A 68 -10.48 16.76 -38.80
N ALA A 69 -9.33 16.42 -39.38
CA ALA A 69 -8.79 15.07 -39.31
C ALA A 69 -8.44 14.67 -37.87
N LEU A 70 -7.87 15.59 -37.08
CA LEU A 70 -7.56 15.36 -35.67
C LEU A 70 -8.83 15.14 -34.84
N GLU A 71 -9.82 16.00 -34.98
CA GLU A 71 -11.12 15.90 -34.30
C GLU A 71 -11.80 14.57 -34.62
N LYS A 72 -11.84 14.19 -35.90
CA LYS A 72 -12.41 12.90 -36.32
C LYS A 72 -11.68 11.73 -35.67
N ARG A 73 -10.34 11.79 -35.58
CA ARG A 73 -9.54 10.75 -34.94
C ARG A 73 -9.84 10.65 -33.45
N VAL A 74 -9.86 11.78 -32.75
CA VAL A 74 -10.15 11.86 -31.32
C VAL A 74 -11.56 11.35 -31.01
N LEU A 75 -12.57 11.79 -31.76
CA LEU A 75 -13.95 11.32 -31.60
C LEU A 75 -14.06 9.81 -31.83
N THR A 76 -13.41 9.29 -32.88
CA THR A 76 -13.41 7.85 -33.17
C THR A 76 -12.78 7.07 -32.03
N GLU A 77 -11.65 7.52 -31.50
CA GLU A 77 -10.91 6.84 -30.44
C GLU A 77 -11.66 6.88 -29.09
N VAL A 78 -12.29 8.01 -28.75
CA VAL A 78 -13.11 8.14 -27.54
C VAL A 78 -14.35 7.24 -27.61
N LEU A 79 -15.06 7.24 -28.75
CA LEU A 79 -16.23 6.39 -28.94
C LEU A 79 -15.86 4.90 -28.90
N GLN A 80 -14.76 4.52 -29.55
CA GLN A 80 -14.28 3.13 -29.58
C GLN A 80 -13.81 2.66 -28.20
N SER A 81 -13.14 3.54 -27.44
CA SER A 81 -12.69 3.25 -26.07
C SER A 81 -13.87 3.04 -25.11
N ARG A 82 -14.95 3.82 -25.26
CA ARG A 82 -16.18 3.65 -24.48
C ARG A 82 -16.88 2.32 -24.76
N HIS A 83 -16.85 1.86 -26.01
CA HIS A 83 -17.47 0.58 -26.38
C HIS A 83 -16.67 -0.64 -25.90
N ARG A 84 -15.33 -0.56 -25.98
CA ARG A 84 -14.42 -1.66 -25.58
C ARG A 84 -14.42 -1.91 -24.07
N ASN A 85 -14.75 -0.91 -23.25
CA ASN A 85 -14.75 -1.04 -21.78
C ASN A 85 -16.06 -1.59 -21.18
N ASN A 86 -17.15 -1.67 -21.96
CA ASN A 86 -18.44 -2.18 -21.47
C ASN A 86 -18.53 -3.73 -21.43
N GLY A 87 -17.62 -4.44 -22.10
CA GLY A 87 -17.58 -5.91 -22.08
C GLY A 87 -16.89 -6.48 -20.84
N LEU A 88 -15.75 -5.90 -20.45
CA LEU A 88 -14.93 -6.37 -19.32
C LEU A 88 -15.55 -6.10 -17.95
N SER A 89 -16.37 -5.06 -17.80
CA SER A 89 -17.00 -4.74 -16.51
C SER A 89 -17.98 -5.81 -16.05
N ARG A 90 -18.71 -6.46 -16.96
CA ARG A 90 -19.62 -7.57 -16.64
C ARG A 90 -18.89 -8.84 -16.22
N PHE A 91 -17.74 -9.14 -16.84
CA PHE A 91 -16.90 -10.28 -16.45
C PHE A 91 -16.23 -10.03 -15.09
N MET A 92 -15.66 -8.84 -14.87
CA MET A 92 -15.07 -8.44 -13.59
C MET A 92 -16.11 -8.39 -12.46
N ALA A 93 -17.34 -7.96 -12.74
CA ALA A 93 -18.41 -7.95 -11.75
C ALA A 93 -18.82 -9.36 -11.30
N ARG A 94 -18.81 -10.36 -12.19
CA ARG A 94 -19.06 -11.78 -11.82
C ARG A 94 -17.88 -12.37 -11.04
N LEU A 95 -16.65 -12.05 -11.43
CA LEU A 95 -15.44 -12.56 -10.78
C LEU A 95 -15.33 -12.14 -9.31
N LYS A 96 -15.84 -10.95 -8.95
CA LYS A 96 -15.90 -10.46 -7.57
C LYS A 96 -16.64 -11.38 -6.60
N TYR A 97 -17.60 -12.17 -7.07
CA TYR A 97 -18.38 -13.08 -6.23
C TYR A 97 -17.90 -14.53 -6.29
N VAL A 98 -17.25 -14.94 -7.39
CA VAL A 98 -16.74 -16.30 -7.57
C VAL A 98 -15.58 -16.59 -6.61
N VAL A 99 -14.64 -15.66 -6.48
CA VAL A 99 -13.45 -15.82 -5.62
C VAL A 99 -13.85 -16.05 -4.14
N PRO A 100 -14.63 -15.19 -3.48
CA PRO A 100 -15.01 -15.43 -2.08
C PRO A 100 -15.86 -16.69 -1.90
N ALA A 101 -16.73 -17.03 -2.85
CA ALA A 101 -17.51 -18.26 -2.80
C ALA A 101 -16.63 -19.52 -2.86
N THR A 102 -15.63 -19.54 -3.75
CA THR A 102 -14.68 -20.67 -3.85
C THR A 102 -13.82 -20.83 -2.60
N VAL A 103 -13.35 -19.74 -1.99
CA VAL A 103 -12.57 -19.78 -0.74
C VAL A 103 -13.43 -20.28 0.41
N ALA A 104 -14.66 -19.78 0.55
CA ALA A 104 -15.58 -20.22 1.60
C ALA A 104 -15.93 -21.71 1.47
N ALA A 105 -16.20 -22.18 0.24
CA ALA A 105 -16.45 -23.60 -0.02
C ALA A 105 -15.21 -24.46 0.29
N GLY A 106 -14.02 -24.02 -0.12
CA GLY A 106 -12.77 -24.72 0.16
C GLY A 106 -12.48 -24.84 1.66
N LEU A 107 -12.70 -23.76 2.42
CA LEU A 107 -12.54 -23.77 3.88
C LEU A 107 -13.56 -24.71 4.54
N LEU A 108 -14.83 -24.66 4.14
CA LEU A 108 -15.86 -25.56 4.68
C LEU A 108 -15.50 -27.03 4.43
N ILE A 109 -15.05 -27.36 3.21
CA ILE A 109 -14.63 -28.72 2.88
C ILE A 109 -13.40 -29.11 3.71
N PHE A 110 -12.41 -28.23 3.86
CA PHE A 110 -11.20 -28.50 4.64
C PHE A 110 -11.53 -28.78 6.12
N PHE A 111 -12.37 -27.95 6.75
CA PHE A 111 -12.75 -28.12 8.15
C PHE A 111 -13.56 -29.40 8.38
N VAL A 112 -14.52 -29.70 7.50
CA VAL A 112 -15.29 -30.95 7.58
C VAL A 112 -14.36 -32.15 7.39
N TYR A 113 -13.45 -32.10 6.40
CA TYR A 113 -12.52 -33.19 6.17
C TYR A 113 -11.57 -33.41 7.36
N SER A 114 -10.96 -32.34 7.88
CA SER A 114 -10.03 -32.44 9.02
C SER A 114 -10.71 -32.99 10.27
N GLN A 115 -11.95 -32.57 10.55
CA GLN A 115 -12.66 -32.96 11.76
C GLN A 115 -13.15 -34.42 11.73
N TYR A 116 -13.50 -34.94 10.54
CA TYR A 116 -14.04 -36.29 10.43
C TYR A 116 -12.99 -37.36 10.10
N TRP A 117 -11.89 -37.00 9.42
CA TRP A 117 -10.91 -37.98 8.92
C TRP A 117 -9.64 -38.08 9.76
N MET A 118 -9.24 -37.03 10.49
CA MET A 118 -8.18 -37.15 11.49
C MET A 118 -8.80 -37.53 12.84
N ARG A 119 -9.12 -38.81 13.01
CA ARG A 119 -9.12 -39.39 14.35
C ARG A 119 -7.64 -39.52 14.75
N PRO A 120 -7.15 -38.81 15.78
CA PRO A 120 -5.80 -39.06 16.27
C PRO A 120 -5.74 -40.54 16.71
N GLU A 121 -4.80 -41.29 16.17
CA GLU A 121 -4.51 -42.62 16.72
C GLU A 121 -4.18 -42.47 18.20
N PRO A 122 -4.70 -43.34 19.08
CA PRO A 122 -4.37 -43.29 20.50
C PRO A 122 -2.88 -43.62 20.68
N VAL A 123 -2.05 -42.58 20.76
CA VAL A 123 -0.63 -42.73 21.09
C VAL A 123 -0.54 -43.22 22.53
N PRO A 124 0.17 -44.34 22.81
CA PRO A 124 0.31 -44.85 24.17
C PRO A 124 1.07 -43.83 25.03
N SER A 125 0.49 -43.47 26.18
CA SER A 125 0.94 -42.36 27.04
C SER A 125 2.14 -42.67 27.94
N ALA A 126 2.73 -43.86 27.85
CA ALA A 126 3.97 -44.19 28.55
C ALA A 126 4.68 -45.39 27.91
N ILE A 127 6.01 -45.31 27.77
CA ILE A 127 6.88 -46.45 27.47
C ILE A 127 7.52 -46.87 28.80
N ILE A 128 7.20 -48.07 29.27
CA ILE A 128 7.71 -48.60 30.54
C ILE A 128 9.01 -49.36 30.27
N ASN A 129 10.13 -48.81 30.75
CA ASN A 129 11.39 -49.55 30.82
C ASN A 129 11.62 -49.96 32.28
N SER A 130 11.57 -51.25 32.59
CA SER A 130 11.92 -51.78 33.91
C SER A 130 13.27 -52.47 33.87
N PHE A 131 14.10 -52.22 34.89
CA PHE A 131 15.34 -52.95 35.13
C PHE A 131 15.19 -53.68 36.47
N THR A 132 15.32 -55.01 36.45
CA THR A 132 15.24 -55.85 37.65
C THR A 132 16.64 -56.30 38.05
N GLY A 133 17.12 -55.84 39.20
CA GLY A 133 18.34 -56.31 39.85
C GLY A 133 17.99 -57.14 41.09
N SER A 134 18.91 -57.99 41.55
CA SER A 134 18.65 -58.99 42.60
C SER A 134 18.32 -58.43 43.99
N MET A 135 18.32 -57.11 44.20
CA MET A 135 18.00 -56.51 45.52
C MET A 135 17.09 -55.26 45.48
N SER A 136 16.69 -54.75 44.32
CA SER A 136 15.68 -53.68 44.23
C SER A 136 15.08 -53.59 42.83
N SER A 137 13.82 -53.12 42.75
CA SER A 137 13.12 -52.89 41.48
C SER A 137 12.92 -51.39 41.27
N VAL A 138 13.37 -50.88 40.12
CA VAL A 138 13.23 -49.47 39.73
C VAL A 138 12.38 -49.38 38.48
N MET A 139 11.32 -48.58 38.55
CA MET A 139 10.45 -48.29 37.41
C MET A 139 10.66 -46.83 36.99
N ILE A 140 10.94 -46.63 35.71
CA ILE A 140 11.16 -45.31 35.11
C ILE A 140 10.02 -45.02 34.14
N PHE A 141 9.31 -43.93 34.39
CA PHE A 141 8.31 -43.40 33.47
C PHE A 141 8.81 -42.09 32.86
N GLU A 142 8.76 -41.99 31.53
CA GLU A 142 9.00 -40.74 30.83
C GLU A 142 7.71 -40.29 30.12
N THR A 143 7.27 -39.06 30.39
CA THR A 143 6.15 -38.45 29.67
C THR A 143 6.62 -37.92 28.31
N PRO A 144 6.01 -38.35 27.19
CA PRO A 144 6.54 -38.03 25.85
C PRO A 144 6.41 -36.54 25.46
N GLU A 145 5.50 -35.78 26.07
CA GLU A 145 5.30 -34.37 25.72
C GLU A 145 6.13 -33.39 26.56
N THR A 146 6.42 -33.73 27.82
CA THR A 146 7.13 -32.84 28.76
C THR A 146 8.52 -33.33 29.14
N HIS A 147 8.92 -34.52 28.69
CA HIS A 147 10.17 -35.20 29.06
C HIS A 147 10.42 -35.26 30.56
N GLN A 148 9.36 -35.37 31.36
CA GLN A 148 9.49 -35.50 32.80
C GLN A 148 9.70 -36.96 33.16
N THR A 149 10.76 -37.24 33.92
CA THR A 149 11.09 -38.58 34.40
C THR A 149 10.61 -38.77 35.83
N VAL A 150 9.71 -39.73 36.04
CA VAL A 150 9.29 -40.17 37.39
C VAL A 150 10.01 -41.47 37.71
N LEU A 151 10.76 -41.48 38.81
CA LEU A 151 11.45 -42.66 39.32
C LEU A 151 10.68 -43.23 40.52
N TRP A 152 10.26 -44.48 40.42
CA TRP A 152 9.66 -45.21 41.54
C TRP A 152 10.63 -46.29 42.02
N TYR A 153 11.10 -46.14 43.27
CA TYR A 153 11.98 -47.10 43.96
C TYR A 153 11.16 -47.85 45.02
N ASN A 154 11.25 -49.18 45.03
CA ASN A 154 10.68 -50.00 46.10
C ASN A 154 11.78 -50.91 46.66
N GLU A 155 12.09 -50.71 47.94
CA GLU A 155 13.06 -51.49 48.69
C GLU A 155 12.31 -52.57 49.47
N ALA A 156 12.75 -53.82 49.35
CA ALA A 156 12.21 -54.86 50.21
C ALA A 156 12.70 -54.57 51.64
N PRO A 157 11.83 -54.60 52.67
CA PRO A 157 12.26 -54.37 54.03
C PRO A 157 13.23 -55.48 54.45
N ASP A 158 14.43 -55.10 54.89
CA ASP A 158 15.41 -56.03 55.45
C ASP A 158 14.79 -56.71 56.69
N VAL A 159 14.79 -58.04 56.69
CA VAL A 159 14.38 -58.82 57.85
C VAL A 159 15.52 -58.71 58.88
N GLU A 160 15.39 -57.79 59.84
CA GLU A 160 16.29 -57.73 61.00
C GLU A 160 16.26 -59.08 61.74
N ASN A 161 17.39 -59.78 61.74
CA ASN A 161 17.58 -61.07 62.39
C ASN A 161 17.80 -60.83 63.90
N ASP A 162 16.70 -60.80 64.65
CA ASP A 162 16.66 -60.74 66.12
C ASP A 162 17.06 -62.10 66.75
N GLN A 163 18.30 -62.55 66.52
CA GLN A 163 18.91 -63.68 67.24
C GLN A 163 20.41 -63.43 67.46
N ASP A 164 20.75 -62.81 68.58
CA ASP A 164 21.72 -63.33 69.56
C ASP A 164 21.97 -62.30 70.67
N ALA A 165 21.06 -62.32 71.66
CA ALA A 165 21.36 -61.89 73.01
C ALA A 165 21.86 -63.10 73.80
N VAL A 166 23.10 -63.04 74.28
CA VAL A 166 23.62 -63.84 75.41
C VAL A 166 24.31 -62.89 76.38
#